data_AF-A0A2G9YA54-F1
#
_entry.id   AF-A0A2G9YA54-F1
#
_cell.length_a   1.000
_cell.length_b   1.000
_cell.length_c   1.000
_cell.angle_alpha   90.00
_cell.angle_beta   90.00
_cell.angle_gamma   90.00
#
_symmetry.space_group_name_H-M   'P 1'
#
loop_
_entity.id
_entity.type
_entity.pdbx_description
1 polymer ?
#
loop_
_entity_poly.entity_id
_entity_poly.type
_entity_poly.pdbx_seq_one_letter_code
_entity_poly.pdbx_strand_id
1 'polypeptide(L)'
;MRHRRRKRVNLNRGRRIGIFRSLLKGLLVNGRVKTSTARAKQIQVLTEKLVTLAKEDTLSHRRDVSSVIQDKDLVKKLFSEIAPRYTGRNGGYTQLL
;
A
#
# COMPACT_ATOMS: atom_id res chain seq x y z
N MET A 1 -30.51 -7.49 5.69
CA MET A 1 -29.90 -6.96 4.44
C MET A 1 -28.47 -6.47 4.69
N ARG A 2 -27.48 -6.84 3.86
CA ARG A 2 -26.08 -6.34 3.96
C ARG A 2 -25.86 -5.15 3.00
N HIS A 3 -26.50 -4.01 3.23
CA HIS A 3 -26.26 -2.79 2.42
C HIS A 3 -24.89 -2.15 2.77
N ARG A 4 -24.20 -1.59 1.76
CA ARG A 4 -22.91 -0.85 1.84
C ARG A 4 -21.65 -1.62 2.30
N ARG A 5 -21.65 -2.95 2.38
CA ARG A 5 -20.42 -3.70 2.70
C ARG A 5 -19.48 -3.77 1.48
N ARG A 6 -18.29 -3.16 1.59
CA ARG A 6 -17.21 -3.30 0.59
C ARG A 6 -16.86 -4.78 0.39
N LYS A 7 -16.80 -5.24 -0.86
CA LYS A 7 -16.39 -6.60 -1.21
C LYS A 7 -14.99 -6.87 -0.64
N ARG A 8 -14.90 -7.85 0.27
CA ARG A 8 -13.64 -8.33 0.86
C ARG A 8 -13.19 -9.56 0.08
N VAL A 9 -11.88 -9.76 -0.04
CA VAL A 9 -11.36 -11.04 -0.52
C VAL A 9 -11.79 -12.12 0.48
N ASN A 10 -12.32 -13.24 -0.02
CA ASN A 10 -12.81 -14.37 0.78
C ASN A 10 -11.65 -15.12 1.45
N LEU A 11 -11.06 -14.50 2.48
CA LEU A 11 -9.92 -15.02 3.25
C LEU A 11 -10.08 -14.66 4.72
N ASN A 12 -9.59 -15.53 5.61
CA ASN A 12 -9.45 -15.21 7.02
C ASN A 12 -8.55 -13.96 7.21
N ARG A 13 -8.81 -13.16 8.25
CA ARG A 13 -8.15 -11.89 8.55
C ARG A 13 -6.62 -12.02 8.56
N GLY A 14 -6.09 -13.02 9.27
CA GLY A 14 -4.63 -13.25 9.36
C GLY A 14 -4.01 -13.52 7.99
N ARG A 15 -4.56 -14.49 7.24
CA ARG A 15 -4.11 -14.82 5.88
C ARG A 15 -4.20 -13.63 4.92
N ARG A 16 -5.27 -12.83 5.02
CA ARG A 16 -5.44 -11.63 4.20
C ARG A 16 -4.36 -10.59 4.49
N ILE A 17 -4.05 -10.33 5.77
CA ILE A 17 -3.00 -9.38 6.16
C ILE A 17 -1.63 -9.85 5.63
N GLY A 18 -1.30 -11.13 5.80
CA GLY A 18 -0.04 -11.69 5.31
C GLY A 18 0.12 -11.55 3.79
N ILE A 19 -0.90 -11.95 3.03
CA ILE A 19 -0.89 -11.81 1.55
C ILE A 19 -0.77 -10.35 1.15
N PHE A 20 -1.48 -9.43 1.81
CA PHE A 20 -1.41 -8.02 1.43
C PHE A 20 -0.08 -7.38 1.74
N ARG A 21 0.54 -7.73 2.87
CA ARG A 21 1.91 -7.31 3.18
C ARG A 21 2.89 -7.82 2.13
N SER A 22 2.81 -9.11 1.77
CA SER A 22 3.68 -9.69 0.74
C SER A 22 3.52 -8.98 -0.62
N LEU A 23 2.28 -8.73 -1.06
CA LEU A 23 2.01 -8.02 -2.32
C LEU A 23 2.49 -6.57 -2.28
N LEU A 24 2.27 -5.86 -1.17
CA LEU A 24 2.73 -4.49 -0.99
C LEU A 24 4.26 -4.41 -1.02
N LYS A 25 4.96 -5.30 -0.32
CA LYS A 25 6.43 -5.39 -0.38
C LYS A 25 6.91 -5.63 -1.80
N GLY A 26 6.33 -6.62 -2.50
CA GLY A 26 6.67 -6.89 -3.89
C GLY A 26 6.45 -5.68 -4.81
N LEU A 27 5.38 -4.91 -4.60
CA LEU A 27 5.11 -3.69 -5.35
C LEU A 27 6.14 -2.59 -5.06
N LEU A 28 6.53 -2.38 -3.80
CA LEU A 28 7.52 -1.35 -3.43
C LEU A 28 8.96 -1.72 -3.84
N VAL A 29 9.29 -3.01 -3.86
CA VAL A 29 10.59 -3.49 -4.32
C VAL A 29 10.69 -3.35 -5.84
N ASN A 30 9.74 -3.95 -6.57
CA ASN A 30 9.84 -4.16 -8.02
C ASN A 30 9.13 -3.08 -8.85
N GLY A 31 8.31 -2.22 -8.24
CA GLY A 31 7.47 -1.25 -8.95
C GLY A 31 6.22 -1.84 -9.63
N ARG A 32 6.12 -3.17 -9.76
CA ARG A 32 4.97 -3.86 -10.35
C ARG A 32 4.71 -5.20 -9.65
N VAL A 33 3.44 -5.60 -9.58
CA VAL A 33 3.03 -6.92 -9.08
C VAL A 33 1.87 -7.46 -9.91
N LYS A 34 1.87 -8.77 -10.20
CA LYS A 34 0.77 -9.46 -10.87
C LYS A 34 -0.06 -10.22 -9.82
N THR A 35 -1.35 -9.94 -9.73
CA THR A 35 -2.26 -10.59 -8.79
C THR A 35 -3.69 -10.54 -9.31
N SER A 36 -4.65 -11.14 -8.59
CA SER A 36 -6.05 -11.09 -8.99
C SER A 36 -6.62 -9.67 -8.86
N THR A 37 -7.56 -9.32 -9.74
CA THR A 37 -8.19 -7.99 -9.78
C THR A 37 -8.77 -7.57 -8.42
N ALA A 38 -9.39 -8.49 -7.70
CA ALA A 38 -9.94 -8.24 -6.37
C ALA A 38 -8.86 -7.88 -5.33
N ARG A 39 -7.70 -8.54 -5.37
CA ARG A 39 -6.57 -8.25 -4.46
C ARG A 39 -5.89 -6.95 -4.87
N ALA A 40 -5.69 -6.74 -6.17
CA ALA A 40 -5.05 -5.56 -6.71
C ALA A 40 -5.80 -4.28 -6.35
N LYS A 41 -7.14 -4.26 -6.47
CA LYS A 41 -7.97 -3.12 -6.03
C LYS A 41 -7.81 -2.80 -4.54
N GLN A 42 -7.60 -3.79 -3.68
CA GLN A 42 -7.39 -3.54 -2.25
C GLN A 42 -5.97 -3.04 -1.96
N ILE A 43 -4.97 -3.59 -2.66
CA ILE A 43 -3.58 -3.13 -2.57
C ILE A 43 -3.42 -1.71 -3.10
N GLN A 44 -4.12 -1.34 -4.18
CA GLN A 44 -4.16 0.02 -4.70
C GLN A 44 -4.58 1.02 -3.62
N VAL A 45 -5.74 0.80 -2.97
CA VAL A 45 -6.23 1.68 -1.91
C VAL A 45 -5.25 1.77 -0.73
N LEU A 46 -4.59 0.66 -0.37
CA LEU A 46 -3.60 0.66 0.71
C LEU A 46 -2.34 1.44 0.31
N THR A 47 -1.81 1.17 -0.89
CA THR A 47 -0.59 1.79 -1.41
C THR A 47 -0.79 3.29 -1.59
N GLU A 48 -1.94 3.72 -2.10
CA GLU A 48 -2.25 5.13 -2.28
C GLU A 48 -2.20 5.91 -0.96
N LYS A 49 -2.77 5.34 0.11
CA LYS A 49 -2.71 5.94 1.44
C LYS A 49 -1.29 6.03 1.96
N LEU A 50 -0.50 4.96 1.81
CA LEU A 50 0.89 4.94 2.28
C LEU A 50 1.76 5.93 1.52
N VAL A 51 1.59 6.06 0.20
CA VAL A 51 2.30 7.06 -0.60
C VAL A 51 1.90 8.46 -0.19
N THR A 52 0.60 8.73 0.05
CA THR A 52 0.15 10.03 0.57
C THR A 52 0.80 10.37 1.91
N LEU A 53 0.81 9.45 2.89
CA LEU A 53 1.48 9.67 4.17
C LEU A 53 2.97 9.91 3.99
N ALA A 54 3.61 9.16 3.09
CA ALA A 54 5.05 9.23 2.87
C ALA A 54 5.52 10.48 2.14
N LYS A 55 4.61 11.27 1.54
CA LYS A 55 4.96 12.59 0.98
C LYS A 55 5.38 13.58 2.05
N GLU A 56 4.82 13.45 3.25
CA GLU A 56 5.15 14.27 4.39
C GLU A 56 5.98 13.45 5.38
N ASP A 57 7.27 13.75 5.44
CA ASP A 57 8.21 13.00 6.27
C ASP A 57 8.13 13.41 7.75
N THR A 58 7.10 12.94 8.44
CA THR A 58 6.93 13.10 9.89
C THR A 58 7.19 11.78 10.62
N LEU A 59 7.64 11.87 11.89
CA LEU A 59 7.83 10.70 12.74
C LEU A 59 6.53 9.89 12.91
N SER A 60 5.39 10.56 12.99
CA SER A 60 4.08 9.90 13.08
C SER A 60 3.80 9.08 11.83
N HIS A 61 3.96 9.67 10.64
CA HIS A 61 3.75 8.96 9.38
C HIS A 61 4.70 7.78 9.21
N ARG A 62 5.97 7.92 9.60
CA ARG A 62 6.91 6.79 9.60
C ARG A 62 6.45 5.63 10.50
N ARG A 63 5.91 5.93 11.68
CA ARG A 63 5.35 4.91 12.60
C ARG A 63 4.12 4.23 12.01
N ASP A 64 3.20 5.00 11.43
CA ASP A 64 2.00 4.48 10.79
C ASP A 64 2.33 3.55 9.62
N VAL A 65 3.21 3.98 8.72
CA VAL A 65 3.67 3.17 7.59
C VAL A 65 4.42 1.93 8.08
N SER A 66 5.30 2.07 9.08
CA SER A 66 6.06 0.94 9.66
C SER A 66 5.16 -0.12 10.28
N SER A 67 4.02 0.25 10.86
CA SER A 67 3.04 -0.71 11.42
C SER A 67 2.43 -1.62 10.34
N VAL A 68 2.35 -1.13 9.11
CA VAL A 68 1.77 -1.82 7.96
C VAL A 68 2.82 -2.67 7.24
N ILE A 69 3.92 -2.07 6.82
CA ILE A 69 4.95 -2.71 5.98
C ILE A 69 5.82 -3.67 6.81
N GLN A 70 6.12 -3.30 8.06
CA GLN A 70 7.00 -4.05 8.97
C GLN A 70 8.37 -4.37 8.34
N ASP A 71 8.95 -3.37 7.68
CA ASP A 71 10.23 -3.48 6.97
C ASP A 71 10.90 -2.10 6.93
N LYS A 72 12.01 -1.94 7.65
CA LYS A 72 12.63 -0.63 7.85
C LYS A 72 13.23 -0.09 6.54
N ASP A 73 13.79 -0.96 5.72
CA ASP A 73 14.44 -0.57 4.47
C ASP A 73 13.42 -0.14 3.43
N LEU A 74 12.29 -0.85 3.33
CA LEU A 74 11.20 -0.43 2.45
C LEU A 74 10.50 0.84 2.93
N VAL A 75 10.36 1.04 4.24
CA VAL A 75 9.88 2.31 4.78
C VAL A 75 10.83 3.43 4.38
N LYS A 76 12.15 3.26 4.57
CA LYS A 76 13.13 4.25 4.13
C LYS A 76 12.99 4.56 2.64
N LYS A 77 13.00 3.53 1.78
CA LYS A 77 12.83 3.65 0.33
C LYS A 77 11.55 4.39 -0.05
N LEU A 78 10.43 4.11 0.64
CA LEU A 78 9.16 4.76 0.36
C LEU A 78 9.25 6.28 0.57
N PHE A 79 9.85 6.72 1.69
CA PHE A 79 9.98 8.14 2.03
C PHE A 79 11.09 8.85 1.25
N SER A 80 12.21 8.18 0.97
CA SER A 80 13.38 8.82 0.32
C SER A 80 13.36 8.79 -1.20
N GLU A 81 12.74 7.78 -1.81
CA GLU A 81 12.82 7.58 -3.26
C GLU A 81 11.46 7.62 -3.96
N ILE A 82 10.45 6.95 -3.39
CA ILE A 82 9.16 6.75 -4.07
C ILE A 82 8.27 7.96 -3.90
N ALA A 83 8.00 8.38 -2.66
CA ALA A 83 7.07 9.46 -2.36
C ALA A 83 7.50 10.84 -2.93
N PRO A 84 8.79 11.22 -2.92
CA PRO A 84 9.25 12.48 -3.51
C PRO A 84 8.91 12.62 -5.00
N ARG A 85 8.89 11.50 -5.74
CA ARG A 85 8.51 11.47 -7.17
C ARG A 85 7.04 11.83 -7.42
N TYR A 86 6.20 11.75 -6.40
CA TYR A 86 4.76 11.98 -6.49
C TYR A 86 4.30 13.27 -5.81
N THR A 87 5.20 14.10 -5.29
CA THR A 87 4.88 15.34 -4.55
C THR A 87 3.87 16.21 -5.29
N GLY A 88 4.11 16.52 -6.57
CA GLY A 88 3.22 17.32 -7.42
C GLY A 88 1.93 16.64 -7.90
N ARG A 89 1.67 15.37 -7.52
CA ARG A 89 0.51 14.60 -8.01
C ARG A 89 -0.53 14.38 -6.91
N ASN A 90 -1.75 14.84 -7.08
CA ASN A 90 -2.83 14.64 -6.10
C ASN A 90 -3.60 13.33 -6.33
N GLY A 91 -2.96 12.21 -6.02
CA GLY A 91 -3.57 10.87 -6.06
C GLY A 91 -3.31 10.05 -7.33
N GLY A 92 -3.81 8.81 -7.33
CA GLY A 92 -3.63 7.87 -8.43
C GLY A 92 -2.17 7.45 -8.63
N TYR A 93 -1.44 7.12 -7.56
CA TYR A 93 -0.02 6.73 -7.62
C TYR A 93 0.22 5.32 -8.15
N THR A 94 -0.85 4.54 -8.30
CA THR A 94 -0.80 3.17 -8.79
C THR A 94 -1.82 3.00 -9.90
N GLN A 95 -1.45 2.24 -10.93
CA GLN A 95 -2.30 1.93 -12.07
C GLN A 95 -2.57 0.42 -12.11
N LEU A 96 -3.83 0.06 -12.39
CA LEU A 96 -4.23 -1.30 -12.70
C LEU A 96 -4.17 -1.47 -14.22
N LEU A 97 -3.48 -2.51 -14.69
CA LEU A 97 -3.36 -2.88 -16.10
C LEU A 97 -4.29 -4.03 -16.44
#